data_AF-A0A7J4FXX6-F1
#
_entry.id   AF-A0A7J4FXX6-F1
#
_cell.length_a   1.000
_cell.length_b   1.000
_cell.length_c   1.000
_cell.angle_alpha   90.00
_cell.angle_beta   90.00
_cell.angle_gamma   90.00
#
_symmetry.space_group_name_H-M   'P 1'
#
loop_
_entity.id
_entity.type
_entity.pdbx_description
1 polymer ?
#
loop_
_entity_poly.entity_id
_entity_poly.type
_entity_poly.pdbx_seq_one_letter_code
_entity_poly.pdbx_strand_id
1 'polypeptide(L)'
;PFKPLQTLDPDDPKSFGMFVDPEHYMEFRYLAEQAMEESRSKIRDAARKFESIFGRYYGDLIDTYHTEGAEIILVAMGSLVGTLKDVVDDLRSRGVSVGLLKIRAFRPFPIEEIKEVVSDAEVVVVLDKNISPGTGEGAVTTEIKAGMYNTDISVPVIGFVIGLGGRDIPVDTIQRIVDRAEDVIRNGIVTESEFVDVKYEVLGG
;
A
#
# COMPACT_ATOMS: atom_id res chain seq x y z
N PRO A 1 -32.58 -1.66 0.97
CA PRO A 1 -31.97 -0.99 -0.20
C PRO A 1 -31.20 0.26 0.23
N PHE A 2 -30.02 0.52 -0.35
CA PHE A 2 -29.28 1.77 -0.13
C PHE A 2 -30.06 2.94 -0.75
N LYS A 3 -30.23 4.04 -0.01
CA LYS A 3 -30.84 5.27 -0.50
C LYS A 3 -29.74 6.32 -0.71
N PRO A 4 -29.37 6.65 -1.96
CA PRO A 4 -28.35 7.66 -2.22
C PRO A 4 -28.78 9.04 -1.69
N LEU A 5 -27.82 9.82 -1.19
CA LEU A 5 -28.06 11.18 -0.67
C LEU A 5 -28.47 12.16 -1.76
N GLN A 6 -27.95 11.97 -2.97
CA GLN A 6 -28.25 12.81 -4.14
C GLN A 6 -28.73 11.91 -5.28
N THR A 7 -29.86 12.28 -5.89
CA THR A 7 -30.49 11.59 -7.03
C THR A 7 -30.90 12.60 -8.09
N LEU A 8 -30.84 12.19 -9.35
CA LEU A 8 -31.49 12.91 -10.44
C LEU A 8 -32.97 12.52 -10.43
N ASP A 9 -33.83 13.47 -10.11
CA ASP A 9 -35.26 13.29 -10.05
C ASP A 9 -35.93 14.49 -10.75
N PRO A 10 -36.77 14.29 -11.78
CA PRO A 10 -37.53 15.39 -12.40
C PRO A 10 -38.44 16.13 -11.40
N ASP A 11 -38.94 15.44 -10.37
CA ASP A 11 -39.80 16.02 -9.35
C ASP A 11 -39.00 16.77 -8.24
N ASP A 12 -37.68 16.50 -8.12
CA ASP A 12 -36.70 17.20 -7.27
C ASP A 12 -35.42 17.51 -8.06
N PRO A 13 -35.46 18.47 -9.02
CA PRO A 13 -34.41 18.66 -10.00
C PRO A 13 -33.12 19.20 -9.37
N LYS A 14 -31.99 18.59 -9.72
CA LYS A 14 -30.64 18.95 -9.26
C LYS A 14 -29.67 19.07 -10.43
N SER A 15 -28.70 19.98 -10.31
CA SER A 15 -27.61 20.16 -11.27
C SER A 15 -26.32 19.52 -10.76
N PHE A 16 -25.64 18.76 -11.61
CA PHE A 16 -24.35 18.12 -11.31
C PHE A 16 -23.29 18.57 -12.31
N GLY A 17 -22.05 18.73 -11.85
CA GLY A 17 -20.92 19.07 -12.73
C GLY A 17 -21.00 20.47 -13.34
N MET A 18 -21.58 21.44 -12.63
CA MET A 18 -21.61 22.82 -13.09
C MET A 18 -20.20 23.41 -13.20
N PHE A 19 -20.04 24.38 -14.09
CA PHE A 19 -18.85 25.22 -14.12
C PHE A 19 -18.70 25.94 -12.77
N VAL A 20 -17.47 26.00 -12.26
CA VAL A 20 -17.11 26.70 -11.04
C VAL A 20 -15.97 27.64 -11.38
N ASP A 21 -16.11 28.90 -11.01
CA ASP A 21 -15.10 29.92 -11.23
C ASP A 21 -13.98 29.85 -10.16
N PRO A 22 -12.81 30.48 -10.40
CA PRO A 22 -11.69 30.45 -9.47
C PRO A 22 -11.97 31.00 -8.06
N GLU A 23 -13.01 31.81 -7.84
CA GLU A 23 -13.38 32.33 -6.52
C GLU A 23 -13.91 31.25 -5.57
N HIS A 24 -14.35 30.10 -6.11
CA HIS A 24 -14.97 29.02 -5.32
C HIS A 24 -14.30 27.65 -5.50
N TYR A 25 -13.50 27.47 -6.55
CA TYR A 25 -12.97 26.14 -6.89
C TYR A 25 -12.05 25.56 -5.80
N MET A 26 -11.31 26.41 -5.09
CA MET A 26 -10.45 25.98 -3.98
C MET A 26 -11.26 25.35 -2.84
N GLU A 27 -12.37 25.97 -2.47
CA GLU A 27 -13.27 25.52 -1.41
C GLU A 27 -13.87 24.15 -1.75
N PHE A 28 -14.23 23.91 -3.02
CA PHE A 28 -14.69 22.58 -3.45
C PHE A 28 -13.60 21.52 -3.35
N ARG A 29 -12.35 21.85 -3.69
CA ARG A 29 -11.21 20.93 -3.51
C ARG A 29 -10.94 20.66 -2.04
N TYR A 30 -11.05 21.67 -1.18
CA TYR A 30 -10.95 21.53 0.27
C TYR A 30 -12.06 20.62 0.83
N LEU A 31 -13.32 20.81 0.40
CA LEU A 31 -14.42 19.93 0.81
C LEU A 31 -14.21 18.48 0.35
N ALA A 32 -13.66 18.26 -0.85
CA ALA A 32 -13.31 16.92 -1.32
C ALA A 32 -12.21 16.27 -0.45
N GLU A 33 -11.22 17.05 -0.02
CA GLU A 33 -10.19 16.59 0.92
C GLU A 33 -10.78 16.26 2.31
N GLN A 34 -11.64 17.12 2.86
CA GLN A 34 -12.33 16.84 4.12
C GLN A 34 -13.17 15.55 4.03
N ALA A 35 -13.89 15.35 2.92
CA ALA A 35 -14.63 14.12 2.69
C ALA A 35 -13.72 12.88 2.59
N MET A 36 -12.51 13.04 2.02
CA MET A 36 -11.51 11.97 1.98
C MET A 36 -11.06 11.59 3.39
N GLU A 37 -10.73 12.56 4.23
CA GLU A 37 -10.33 12.31 5.63
C GLU A 37 -11.46 11.71 6.47
N GLU A 38 -12.68 12.22 6.33
CA GLU A 38 -13.87 11.68 7.01
C GLU A 38 -14.15 10.22 6.63
N SER A 39 -13.81 9.82 5.40
CA SER A 39 -14.02 8.46 4.91
C SER A 39 -13.23 7.41 5.72
N ARG A 40 -12.13 7.82 6.40
CA ARG A 40 -11.35 6.96 7.29
C ARG A 40 -12.24 6.27 8.33
N SER A 41 -13.10 7.05 9.01
CA SER A 41 -14.04 6.53 10.01
C SER A 41 -15.04 5.54 9.40
N LYS A 42 -15.54 5.85 8.19
CA LYS A 42 -16.51 5.01 7.48
C LYS A 42 -15.92 3.67 7.04
N ILE A 43 -14.64 3.66 6.65
CA ILE A 43 -13.90 2.43 6.32
C ILE A 43 -13.78 1.54 7.57
N ARG A 44 -13.42 2.11 8.72
CA ARG A 44 -13.34 1.38 10.00
C ARG A 44 -14.70 0.82 10.42
N ASP A 45 -15.76 1.62 10.34
CA ASP A 45 -17.13 1.18 10.65
C ASP A 45 -17.57 0.03 9.74
N ALA A 46 -17.27 0.12 8.44
CA ALA A 46 -17.57 -0.94 7.48
C ALA A 46 -16.81 -2.23 7.79
N ALA A 47 -15.53 -2.14 8.15
CA ALA A 47 -14.72 -3.31 8.52
C ALA A 47 -15.27 -4.00 9.79
N ARG A 48 -15.61 -3.23 10.84
CA ARG A 48 -16.23 -3.77 12.07
C ARG A 48 -17.60 -4.37 11.83
N LYS A 49 -18.40 -3.77 10.96
CA LYS A 49 -19.70 -4.32 10.56
C LYS A 49 -19.55 -5.63 9.78
N PHE A 50 -18.53 -5.72 8.92
CA PHE A 50 -18.23 -6.97 8.24
C PHE A 50 -17.84 -8.06 9.24
N GLU A 51 -16.97 -7.74 10.20
CA GLU A 51 -16.59 -8.66 11.27
C GLU A 51 -17.80 -9.13 12.09
N SER A 52 -18.69 -8.22 12.51
CA SER A 52 -19.85 -8.60 13.32
C SER A 52 -20.85 -9.51 12.59
N ILE A 53 -20.97 -9.36 11.27
CA ILE A 53 -21.88 -10.18 10.44
C ILE A 53 -21.25 -11.54 10.11
N PHE A 54 -19.96 -11.58 9.79
CA PHE A 54 -19.31 -12.74 9.21
C PHE A 54 -18.30 -13.45 10.12
N GLY A 55 -18.04 -12.91 11.31
CA GLY A 55 -17.07 -13.45 12.27
C GLY A 55 -15.61 -13.41 11.79
N ARG A 56 -15.30 -12.57 10.79
CA ARG A 56 -13.97 -12.48 10.18
C ARG A 56 -13.55 -11.03 10.07
N TYR A 57 -12.36 -10.72 10.57
CA TYR A 57 -11.71 -9.44 10.39
C TYR A 57 -10.55 -9.59 9.42
N TYR A 58 -10.40 -8.63 8.53
CA TYR A 58 -9.36 -8.62 7.50
C TYR A 58 -8.56 -7.32 7.56
N GLY A 59 -8.62 -6.57 8.67
CA GLY A 59 -8.12 -5.19 8.75
C GLY A 59 -9.13 -4.13 8.29
N ASP A 60 -8.83 -2.87 8.56
CA ASP A 60 -9.61 -1.70 8.13
C ASP A 60 -8.92 -0.99 6.95
N LEU A 61 -8.02 -0.04 7.21
CA LEU A 61 -7.20 0.66 6.24
C LEU A 61 -5.96 -0.15 5.87
N ILE A 62 -5.45 -0.94 6.81
CA ILE A 62 -4.36 -1.91 6.64
C ILE A 62 -4.75 -3.26 7.25
N ASP A 63 -4.01 -4.31 6.90
CA ASP A 63 -4.10 -5.65 7.46
C ASP A 63 -2.68 -6.18 7.69
N THR A 64 -2.40 -6.73 8.86
CA THR A 64 -1.06 -7.20 9.21
C THR A 64 -1.01 -8.71 9.33
N TYR A 65 0.16 -9.29 9.06
CA TYR A 65 0.41 -10.71 9.15
C TYR A 65 1.85 -10.94 9.62
N HIS A 66 2.02 -11.48 10.82
CA HIS A 66 3.33 -11.72 11.45
C HIS A 66 4.26 -10.50 11.53
N THR A 67 3.72 -9.29 11.71
CA THR A 67 4.52 -8.05 11.76
C THR A 67 5.14 -7.77 13.13
N GLU A 68 4.58 -8.29 14.21
CA GLU A 68 5.12 -8.08 15.57
C GLU A 68 6.52 -8.72 15.70
N GLY A 69 7.52 -7.89 16.00
CA GLY A 69 8.92 -8.30 16.14
C GLY A 69 9.60 -8.74 14.84
N ALA A 70 9.02 -8.45 13.67
CA ALA A 70 9.63 -8.75 12.39
C ALA A 70 10.73 -7.73 12.03
N GLU A 71 11.90 -8.23 11.65
CA GLU A 71 13.02 -7.39 11.18
C GLU A 71 12.74 -6.86 9.75
N ILE A 72 12.06 -7.66 8.93
CA ILE A 72 11.70 -7.31 7.55
C ILE A 72 10.17 -7.19 7.47
N ILE A 73 9.66 -6.03 7.04
CA ILE A 73 8.24 -5.84 6.73
C ILE A 73 8.04 -5.74 5.23
N LEU A 74 7.39 -6.74 4.64
CA LEU A 74 6.89 -6.66 3.27
C LEU A 74 5.62 -5.82 3.25
N VAL A 75 5.52 -4.86 2.33
CA VAL A 75 4.34 -4.02 2.12
C VAL A 75 3.81 -4.25 0.71
N ALA A 76 2.53 -4.59 0.59
CA ALA A 76 1.92 -4.83 -0.71
C ALA A 76 0.44 -4.46 -0.74
N MET A 77 -0.12 -4.36 -1.95
CA MET A 77 -1.54 -4.13 -2.18
C MET A 77 -2.12 -5.16 -3.17
N GLY A 78 -3.41 -5.46 -3.02
CA GLY A 78 -4.15 -6.29 -3.98
C GLY A 78 -3.84 -7.79 -3.91
N SER A 79 -3.85 -8.45 -5.08
CA SER A 79 -3.86 -9.92 -5.18
C SER A 79 -2.55 -10.61 -4.79
N LEU A 80 -1.43 -9.87 -4.82
CA LEU A 80 -0.11 -10.40 -4.45
C LEU A 80 -0.05 -10.86 -2.98
N VAL A 81 -0.85 -10.24 -2.11
CA VAL A 81 -0.85 -10.50 -0.67
C VAL A 81 -1.13 -11.96 -0.33
N GLY A 82 -1.97 -12.66 -1.12
CA GLY A 82 -2.25 -14.08 -0.88
C GLY A 82 -0.98 -14.92 -0.94
N THR A 83 -0.25 -14.82 -2.05
CA THR A 83 1.04 -15.50 -2.25
C THR A 83 2.07 -15.09 -1.21
N LEU A 84 2.10 -13.81 -0.82
CA LEU A 84 3.05 -13.35 0.20
C LEU A 84 2.82 -13.97 1.57
N LYS A 85 1.58 -14.32 1.95
CA LYS A 85 1.33 -15.02 3.22
C LYS A 85 1.98 -16.40 3.24
N ASP A 86 1.84 -17.16 2.16
CA ASP A 86 2.48 -18.47 2.02
C ASP A 86 4.02 -18.35 2.07
N VAL A 87 4.58 -17.32 1.43
CA VAL A 87 6.03 -17.06 1.45
C VAL A 87 6.52 -16.63 2.84
N VAL A 88 5.77 -15.79 3.55
CA VAL A 88 6.08 -15.41 4.94
C VAL A 88 6.11 -16.64 5.83
N ASP A 89 5.12 -17.52 5.73
CA ASP A 89 5.08 -18.75 6.54
C ASP A 89 6.29 -19.65 6.29
N ASP A 90 6.65 -19.84 5.02
CA ASP A 90 7.82 -20.64 4.63
C ASP A 90 9.14 -20.02 5.12
N LEU A 91 9.33 -18.72 4.96
CA LEU A 91 10.51 -17.99 5.43
C LEU A 91 10.64 -18.03 6.95
N ARG A 92 9.54 -17.81 7.68
CA ARG A 92 9.53 -17.90 9.15
C ARG A 92 9.83 -19.31 9.63
N SER A 93 9.39 -20.35 8.92
CA SER A 93 9.73 -21.74 9.23
C SER A 93 11.24 -22.02 9.12
N ARG A 94 11.95 -21.22 8.31
CA ARG A 94 13.41 -21.24 8.12
C ARG A 94 14.15 -20.27 9.05
N GLY A 95 13.44 -19.59 9.96
CA GLY A 95 14.03 -18.69 10.95
C GLY A 95 14.23 -17.25 10.48
N VAL A 96 13.69 -16.85 9.33
CA VAL A 96 13.75 -15.46 8.86
C VAL A 96 12.66 -14.62 9.54
N SER A 97 13.05 -13.51 10.16
CA SER A 97 12.13 -12.60 10.86
C SER A 97 11.39 -11.67 9.89
N VAL A 98 10.40 -12.22 9.17
CA VAL A 98 9.62 -11.48 8.16
C VAL A 98 8.15 -11.37 8.55
N GLY A 99 7.57 -10.20 8.26
CA GLY A 99 6.15 -9.89 8.38
C GLY A 99 5.61 -9.26 7.11
N LEU A 100 4.28 -9.13 7.04
CA LEU A 100 3.57 -8.60 5.89
C LEU A 100 2.50 -7.60 6.33
N LEU A 101 2.57 -6.40 5.75
CA LEU A 101 1.57 -5.34 5.85
C LEU A 101 0.86 -5.23 4.49
N LYS A 102 -0.44 -5.49 4.48
CA LYS A 102 -1.32 -5.23 3.36
C LYS A 102 -1.95 -3.86 3.50
N ILE A 103 -1.79 -3.00 2.50
CA ILE A 103 -2.62 -1.80 2.36
C ILE A 103 -3.99 -2.22 1.82
N ARG A 104 -5.06 -1.75 2.46
CA ARG A 104 -6.45 -2.01 2.04
C ARG A 104 -7.14 -0.80 1.44
N ALA A 105 -6.84 0.38 1.98
CA ALA A 105 -7.29 1.65 1.44
C ALA A 105 -6.06 2.45 0.99
N PHE A 106 -5.94 2.74 -0.30
CA PHE A 106 -4.88 3.62 -0.80
C PHE A 106 -5.18 5.09 -0.49
N ARG A 107 -6.46 5.47 -0.39
CA ARG A 107 -6.93 6.79 -0.01
C ARG A 107 -8.13 6.68 0.94
N PRO A 108 -8.16 7.42 2.07
CA PRO A 108 -7.06 8.21 2.63
C PRO A 108 -5.84 7.32 2.89
N PHE A 109 -4.63 7.82 2.58
CA PHE A 109 -3.44 6.98 2.67
C PHE A 109 -3.12 6.69 4.15
N PRO A 110 -2.94 5.43 4.56
CA PRO A 110 -2.90 5.05 5.98
C PRO A 110 -1.48 5.16 6.54
N ILE A 111 -0.85 6.32 6.37
CA ILE A 111 0.55 6.51 6.76
C ILE A 111 0.75 6.34 8.26
N GLU A 112 -0.17 6.82 9.10
CA GLU A 112 -0.02 6.69 10.56
C GLU A 112 -0.09 5.23 11.00
N GLU A 113 -1.03 4.46 10.46
CA GLU A 113 -1.10 3.01 10.71
C GLU A 113 0.12 2.25 10.16
N ILE A 114 0.67 2.68 9.01
CA ILE A 114 1.90 2.10 8.45
C ILE A 114 3.08 2.38 9.37
N LYS A 115 3.27 3.62 9.82
CA LYS A 115 4.34 4.04 10.73
C LYS A 115 4.35 3.22 12.02
N GLU A 116 3.17 3.00 12.62
CA GLU A 116 3.01 2.19 13.83
C GLU A 116 3.50 0.75 13.64
N VAL A 117 3.34 0.18 12.44
CA VAL A 117 3.74 -1.21 12.17
C VAL A 117 5.21 -1.32 11.81
N VAL A 118 5.78 -0.33 11.12
CA VAL A 118 7.14 -0.42 10.57
C VAL A 118 8.21 0.19 11.46
N SER A 119 7.85 0.91 12.53
CA SER A 119 8.80 1.65 13.37
C SER A 119 9.91 0.81 13.99
N ASP A 120 9.60 -0.45 14.30
CA ASP A 120 10.52 -1.40 14.95
C ASP A 120 11.19 -2.37 13.95
N ALA A 121 10.92 -2.22 12.66
CA ALA A 121 11.54 -3.04 11.63
C ALA A 121 12.95 -2.53 11.31
N GLU A 122 13.82 -3.42 10.82
CA GLU A 122 15.14 -3.05 10.31
C GLU A 122 15.08 -2.61 8.84
N VAL A 123 14.10 -3.12 8.07
CA VAL A 123 13.86 -2.71 6.68
C VAL A 123 12.40 -2.91 6.26
N VAL A 124 11.89 -1.96 5.49
CA VAL A 124 10.59 -2.03 4.81
C VAL A 124 10.80 -2.29 3.33
N VAL A 125 10.11 -3.31 2.82
CA VAL A 125 10.20 -3.75 1.44
C VAL A 125 8.85 -3.56 0.77
N VAL A 126 8.76 -2.66 -0.20
CA VAL A 126 7.49 -2.32 -0.86
C VAL A 126 7.40 -3.00 -2.23
N LEU A 127 6.31 -3.73 -2.45
CA LEU A 127 6.05 -4.46 -3.68
C LEU A 127 4.94 -3.76 -4.48
N ASP A 128 5.33 -3.01 -5.50
CA ASP A 128 4.43 -2.21 -6.32
C ASP A 128 4.11 -2.92 -7.65
N LYS A 129 2.82 -3.13 -7.91
CA LYS A 129 2.30 -3.53 -9.24
C LYS A 129 1.93 -2.33 -10.10
N ASN A 130 2.70 -1.26 -9.97
CA ASN A 130 2.58 -0.03 -10.74
C ASN A 130 3.97 0.63 -10.83
N ILE A 131 4.09 1.65 -11.65
CA ILE A 131 5.27 2.51 -11.73
C ILE A 131 4.77 3.96 -11.81
N SER A 132 5.48 4.87 -11.16
CA SER A 132 5.34 6.31 -11.32
C SER A 132 6.49 6.82 -12.22
N PRO A 133 6.32 6.89 -13.56
CA PRO A 133 7.41 7.21 -14.47
C PRO A 133 8.08 8.55 -14.12
N GLY A 134 9.41 8.58 -14.15
CA GLY A 134 10.21 9.74 -13.76
C GLY A 134 10.66 9.73 -12.30
N THR A 135 10.00 8.96 -11.42
CA THR A 135 10.46 8.76 -10.03
C THR A 135 11.41 7.56 -9.89
N GLY A 136 11.28 6.56 -10.76
CA GLY A 136 11.97 5.27 -10.62
C GLY A 136 11.34 4.34 -9.58
N GLU A 137 10.19 4.72 -9.01
CA GLU A 137 9.52 4.03 -7.91
C GLU A 137 8.05 3.73 -8.22
N GLY A 138 7.49 2.78 -7.49
CA GLY A 138 6.06 2.59 -7.44
C GLY A 138 5.38 3.57 -6.49
N ALA A 139 4.08 3.80 -6.68
CA ALA A 139 3.31 4.78 -5.94
C ALA A 139 3.31 4.52 -4.42
N VAL A 140 3.20 3.27 -3.97
CA VAL A 140 3.22 2.97 -2.52
C VAL A 140 4.59 3.27 -1.94
N THR A 141 5.66 2.91 -2.65
CA THR A 141 7.04 3.18 -2.22
C THR A 141 7.23 4.68 -1.95
N THR A 142 6.85 5.52 -2.92
CA THR A 142 6.99 6.97 -2.80
C THR A 142 6.15 7.56 -1.67
N GLU A 143 4.91 7.09 -1.48
CA GLU A 143 4.01 7.58 -0.42
C GLU A 143 4.53 7.24 0.99
N ILE A 144 5.08 6.04 1.18
CA ILE A 144 5.67 5.63 2.47
C ILE A 144 6.90 6.49 2.77
N LYS A 145 7.82 6.63 1.80
CA LYS A 145 9.01 7.48 1.95
C LYS A 145 8.64 8.93 2.28
N ALA A 146 7.71 9.52 1.51
CA ALA A 146 7.25 10.89 1.73
C ALA A 146 6.59 11.06 3.10
N GLY A 147 5.79 10.07 3.52
CA GLY A 147 5.11 10.08 4.80
C GLY A 147 6.03 9.95 6.01
N MET A 148 7.21 9.34 5.84
CA MET A 148 8.22 9.16 6.89
C MET A 148 9.27 10.28 6.95
N TYR A 149 9.47 11.05 5.86
CA TYR A 149 10.58 12.00 5.71
C TYR A 149 10.74 13.02 6.85
N ASN A 150 9.64 13.52 7.43
CA ASN A 150 9.66 14.48 8.53
C ASN A 150 9.25 13.85 9.87
N THR A 151 9.69 12.62 10.11
CA THR A 151 9.46 11.89 11.37
C THR A 151 10.76 11.35 11.94
N ASP A 152 10.73 10.85 13.17
CA ASP A 152 11.88 10.20 13.80
C ASP A 152 12.10 8.74 13.31
N ILE A 153 11.24 8.24 12.41
CA ILE A 153 11.36 6.88 11.88
C ILE A 153 12.37 6.89 10.73
N SER A 154 13.54 6.30 10.98
CA SER A 154 14.65 6.24 10.03
C SER A 154 14.81 4.88 9.34
N VAL A 155 13.78 4.03 9.40
CA VAL A 155 13.82 2.68 8.83
C VAL A 155 14.01 2.75 7.31
N PRO A 156 15.00 2.04 6.73
CA PRO A 156 15.16 1.86 5.30
C PRO A 156 13.87 1.43 4.59
N VAL A 157 13.51 2.13 3.51
CA VAL A 157 12.40 1.74 2.62
C VAL A 157 12.95 1.46 1.23
N ILE A 158 12.84 0.22 0.77
CA ILE A 158 13.24 -0.21 -0.58
C ILE A 158 12.04 -0.69 -1.39
N GLY A 159 11.97 -0.29 -2.66
CA GLY A 159 10.84 -0.57 -3.55
C GLY A 159 11.18 -1.59 -4.64
N PHE A 160 10.18 -2.36 -5.05
CA PHE A 160 10.29 -3.30 -6.16
C PHE A 160 9.07 -3.21 -7.06
N VAL A 161 9.30 -2.87 -8.32
CA VAL A 161 8.27 -2.86 -9.36
C VAL A 161 8.17 -4.26 -9.98
N ILE A 162 7.02 -4.90 -9.81
CA ILE A 162 6.87 -6.33 -10.09
C ILE A 162 5.51 -6.67 -10.73
N GLY A 163 5.48 -7.75 -11.52
CA GLY A 163 4.23 -8.33 -12.04
C GLY A 163 3.38 -7.42 -12.93
N LEU A 164 3.99 -6.39 -13.54
CA LEU A 164 3.32 -5.48 -14.45
C LEU A 164 2.75 -6.22 -15.66
N GLY A 165 1.57 -5.78 -16.12
CA GLY A 165 0.88 -6.40 -17.26
C GLY A 165 0.39 -7.83 -16.99
N GLY A 166 0.24 -8.22 -15.72
CA GLY A 166 -0.19 -9.57 -15.36
C GLY A 166 0.91 -10.62 -15.47
N ARG A 167 2.19 -10.21 -15.50
CA ARG A 167 3.32 -11.13 -15.39
C ARG A 167 3.24 -11.90 -14.08
N ASP A 168 3.58 -13.18 -14.17
CA ASP A 168 3.64 -14.08 -13.02
C ASP A 168 4.67 -13.59 -12.00
N ILE A 169 4.43 -13.90 -10.73
CA ILE A 169 5.31 -13.56 -9.61
C ILE A 169 5.66 -14.86 -8.90
N PRO A 170 6.72 -15.56 -9.36
CA PRO A 170 7.16 -16.79 -8.72
C PRO A 170 7.58 -16.56 -7.27
N VAL A 171 7.44 -17.60 -6.44
CA VAL A 171 7.92 -17.59 -5.05
C VAL A 171 9.43 -17.32 -4.98
N ASP A 172 10.21 -17.82 -5.94
CA ASP A 172 11.65 -17.57 -6.01
C ASP A 172 11.99 -16.08 -6.19
N THR A 173 11.12 -15.32 -6.86
CA THR A 173 11.29 -13.88 -7.02
C THR A 173 11.16 -13.18 -5.67
N ILE A 174 10.16 -13.57 -4.87
CA ILE A 174 9.97 -13.00 -3.53
C ILE A 174 11.13 -13.38 -2.60
N GLN A 175 11.65 -14.60 -2.72
CA GLN A 175 12.85 -15.01 -1.97
C GLN A 175 14.04 -14.10 -2.29
N ARG A 176 14.33 -13.85 -3.58
CA ARG A 176 15.43 -12.94 -3.98
C ARG A 176 15.27 -11.54 -3.41
N ILE A 177 14.03 -11.05 -3.33
CA ILE A 177 13.71 -9.74 -2.75
C ILE A 177 13.98 -9.74 -1.23
N VAL A 178 13.64 -10.80 -0.53
CA VAL A 178 13.95 -10.94 0.91
C VAL A 178 15.45 -11.05 1.15
N ASP A 179 16.18 -11.81 0.32
CA ASP A 179 17.64 -11.89 0.39
C ASP A 179 18.28 -10.49 0.21
N ARG A 180 17.69 -9.67 -0.67
CA ARG A 180 18.10 -8.26 -0.86
C ARG A 180 17.79 -7.40 0.37
N ALA A 181 16.68 -7.63 1.05
CA ALA A 181 16.35 -6.94 2.29
C ALA A 181 17.35 -7.28 3.41
N GLU A 182 17.74 -8.54 3.56
CA GLU A 182 18.79 -8.93 4.51
C GLU A 182 20.16 -8.33 4.16
N ASP A 183 20.47 -8.20 2.87
CA ASP A 183 21.68 -7.50 2.44
C ASP A 183 21.66 -6.02 2.83
N VAL A 184 20.50 -5.35 2.71
CA VAL A 184 20.33 -3.98 3.19
C VAL A 184 20.51 -3.86 4.70
N ILE A 185 20.02 -4.84 5.48
CA ILE A 185 20.26 -4.89 6.93
C ILE A 185 21.77 -4.96 7.24
N ARG A 186 22.50 -5.83 6.54
CA ARG A 186 23.94 -6.06 6.81
C ARG A 186 24.84 -4.94 6.30
N ASN A 187 24.51 -4.39 5.12
CA ASN A 187 25.44 -3.57 4.33
C ASN A 187 24.90 -2.16 4.02
N GLY A 188 23.66 -1.86 4.39
CA GLY A 188 22.98 -0.61 4.09
C GLY A 188 22.35 -0.57 2.70
N ILE A 189 21.60 0.51 2.42
CA ILE A 189 20.90 0.69 1.14
C ILE A 189 21.90 1.09 0.06
N VAL A 190 21.92 0.34 -1.04
CA VAL A 190 22.65 0.70 -2.27
C VAL A 190 21.68 1.06 -3.41
N THR A 191 20.55 0.36 -3.49
CA THR A 191 19.50 0.59 -4.48
C THR A 191 18.18 0.82 -3.76
N GLU A 192 17.54 1.95 -4.02
CA GLU A 192 16.29 2.34 -3.36
C GLU A 192 15.04 1.75 -4.02
N SER A 193 15.08 1.53 -5.34
CA SER A 193 13.97 0.94 -6.09
C SER A 193 14.48 0.28 -7.37
N GLU A 194 13.92 -0.88 -7.73
CA GLU A 194 14.25 -1.57 -8.97
C GLU A 194 13.09 -2.32 -9.60
N PHE A 195 13.20 -2.61 -10.89
CA PHE A 195 12.28 -3.50 -11.59
C PHE A 195 12.76 -4.95 -11.43
N VAL A 196 11.82 -5.85 -11.15
CA VAL A 196 12.14 -7.27 -10.96
C VAL A 196 11.69 -8.08 -12.18
N ASP A 197 12.50 -9.09 -12.53
CA ASP A 197 12.27 -10.01 -13.64
C ASP A 197 12.07 -9.31 -15.01
N VAL A 198 12.88 -8.27 -15.25
CA VAL A 198 12.96 -7.62 -16.57
C VAL A 198 13.63 -8.57 -17.55
N LYS A 199 12.93 -8.86 -18.65
CA LYS A 199 13.42 -9.64 -19.79
C LYS A 199 14.19 -8.73 -20.74
N TYR A 200 15.46 -8.48 -20.45
CA TYR A 200 16.31 -7.57 -21.23
C TYR A 200 16.49 -8.02 -22.68
N GLU A 201 16.39 -9.32 -22.96
CA GLU A 201 16.40 -9.87 -24.32
C GLU A 201 15.26 -9.36 -25.21
N VAL A 202 14.14 -8.90 -24.61
CA VAL A 202 13.00 -8.31 -25.32
C VAL A 202 13.20 -6.81 -25.60
N LEU A 203 14.12 -6.16 -24.90
CA LEU A 203 14.33 -4.71 -25.00
C LEU A 203 15.13 -4.30 -26.25
N GLY A 204 15.62 -5.27 -27.04
CA GLY A 204 16.25 -5.03 -28.33
C GLY A 204 17.62 -4.35 -28.21
N GLY A 205 18.52 -4.95 -27.44
CA GLY A 205 19.96 -4.64 -27.45
C GLY A 205 20.70 -5.29 -28.60
#